data_AF-A0A150RQW1-F1
#
_entry.id   AF-A0A150RQW1-F1
#
_cell.length_a   1.000
_cell.length_b   1.000
_cell.length_c   1.000
_cell.angle_alpha   90.00
_cell.angle_beta   90.00
_cell.angle_gamma   90.00
#
_symmetry.space_group_name_H-M   'P 1'
#
loop_
_entity.id
_entity.type
_entity.pdbx_description
1 polymer ?
#
loop_
_entity_poly.entity_id
_entity_poly.type
_entity_poly.pdbx_seq_one_letter_code
_entity_poly.pdbx_strand_id
1 'polypeptide(L)'
;MERRLESLEKYGAALAREAEQHAANAGEWERRAELAVLAGDDDLAREALSRQREALHRASSLERQAATISAAMAEYTSALAVLKASSR
;
A
#
# COMPACT_ATOMS: atom_id res chain seq x y z
N MET A 1 22.29 -2.08 -14.81
CA MET A 1 20.98 -1.40 -14.99
C MET A 1 19.84 -2.31 -14.56
N GLU A 2 19.81 -3.55 -15.04
CA GLU A 2 18.82 -4.58 -14.64
C GLU A 2 18.74 -4.79 -13.11
N ARG A 3 19.88 -4.89 -12.42
CA ARG A 3 19.92 -4.97 -10.93
C ARG A 3 19.21 -3.80 -10.22
N ARG A 4 19.21 -2.60 -10.82
CA ARG A 4 18.55 -1.41 -10.24
C ARG A 4 17.04 -1.46 -10.45
N LEU A 5 16.58 -1.96 -11.61
CA LEU A 5 15.16 -2.19 -11.89
C LEU A 5 14.60 -3.27 -10.97
N GLU A 6 15.30 -4.39 -10.83
CA GLU A 6 14.92 -5.48 -9.93
C GLU A 6 14.84 -5.02 -8.46
N SER A 7 15.73 -4.12 -8.05
CA SER A 7 15.68 -3.53 -6.69
C SER A 7 14.47 -2.63 -6.50
N LEU A 8 14.08 -1.85 -7.51
CA LEU A 8 12.89 -0.99 -7.46
C LEU A 8 11.59 -1.81 -7.51
N GLU A 9 11.56 -2.87 -8.30
CA GLU A 9 10.48 -3.87 -8.33
C GLU A 9 10.23 -4.46 -6.94
N LYS A 10 11.29 -4.96 -6.31
CA LYS A 10 11.24 -5.52 -4.96
C LYS A 10 10.74 -4.50 -3.94
N TYR A 11 11.19 -3.25 -4.06
CA TYR A 11 10.77 -2.17 -3.17
C TYR A 11 9.28 -1.83 -3.35
N GLY A 12 8.81 -1.65 -4.59
CA GLY A 12 7.38 -1.42 -4.86
C GLY A 12 6.50 -2.57 -4.36
N ALA A 13 6.93 -3.82 -4.56
CA ALA A 13 6.24 -4.99 -4.05
C ALA A 13 6.22 -5.06 -2.51
N ALA A 14 7.30 -4.62 -1.84
CA ALA A 14 7.34 -4.53 -0.39
C ALA A 14 6.34 -3.50 0.15
N LEU A 15 6.28 -2.31 -0.47
CA LEU A 15 5.31 -1.28 -0.11
C LEU A 15 3.86 -1.75 -0.29
N ALA A 16 3.57 -2.46 -1.38
CA ALA A 16 2.24 -3.04 -1.61
C ALA A 16 1.84 -4.03 -0.52
N ARG A 17 2.76 -4.93 -0.11
CA ARG A 17 2.52 -5.87 1.01
C ARG A 17 2.32 -5.15 2.33
N GLU A 18 3.10 -4.10 2.61
CA GLU A 18 2.94 -3.30 3.82
C GLU A 18 1.58 -2.59 3.83
N ALA A 19 1.13 -2.11 2.68
CA ALA A 19 -0.18 -1.52 2.52
C ALA A 19 -1.31 -2.51 2.83
N GLU A 20 -1.21 -3.73 2.28
CA GLU A 20 -2.15 -4.82 2.56
C GLU A 20 -2.19 -5.18 4.04
N GLN A 21 -1.04 -5.24 4.71
CA GLN A 21 -0.98 -5.48 6.16
C GLN A 21 -1.68 -4.37 6.95
N HIS A 22 -1.50 -3.10 6.56
CA HIS A 22 -2.19 -1.99 7.21
C HIS A 22 -3.70 -2.00 6.94
N ALA A 23 -4.14 -2.43 5.74
CA ALA A 23 -5.55 -2.60 5.43
C ALA A 23 -6.17 -3.75 6.25
N ALA A 24 -5.48 -4.88 6.41
CA ALA A 24 -5.90 -5.97 7.28
C ALA A 24 -6.02 -5.52 8.74
N ASN A 25 -5.05 -4.75 9.23
CA ASN A 25 -5.09 -4.17 10.57
C ASN A 25 -6.28 -3.21 10.74
N ALA A 26 -6.65 -2.45 9.71
CA ALA A 26 -7.86 -1.63 9.75
C ALA A 26 -9.13 -2.48 9.92
N GLY A 27 -9.22 -3.62 9.23
CA GLY A 27 -10.34 -4.56 9.40
C GLY A 27 -10.43 -5.14 10.82
N GLU A 28 -9.31 -5.33 11.51
CA GLU A 28 -9.33 -5.72 12.94
C GLU A 28 -9.89 -4.60 13.84
N TRP A 29 -9.50 -3.35 13.57
CA TRP A 29 -10.02 -2.21 14.32
C TRP A 29 -11.52 -1.98 14.08
N GLU A 30 -11.99 -2.25 12.85
CA GLU A 30 -13.41 -2.24 12.51
C GLU A 30 -14.20 -3.26 13.34
N ARG A 31 -13.77 -4.53 13.33
CA ARG A 31 -14.38 -5.59 14.15
C ARG A 31 -14.39 -5.21 15.63
N ARG A 32 -13.31 -4.61 16.13
CA ARG A 32 -13.23 -4.16 17.52
C ARG A 32 -14.21 -3.04 17.82
N ALA A 33 -14.38 -2.08 16.90
CA ALA A 33 -15.37 -1.02 17.03
C ALA A 33 -16.80 -1.58 17.06
N GLU A 34 -17.13 -2.52 16.18
CA GLU A 34 -18.44 -3.18 16.15
C GLU A 34 -18.76 -3.88 17.47
N LEU A 35 -17.81 -4.64 18.02
CA LEU A 35 -17.97 -5.31 19.32
C LEU A 35 -18.15 -4.31 20.47
N ALA A 36 -17.42 -3.21 20.45
CA ALA A 36 -17.55 -2.16 21.46
C ALA A 36 -18.93 -1.49 21.43
N VAL A 37 -19.45 -1.21 20.23
CA VAL A 37 -20.82 -0.69 20.05
C VAL A 37 -21.85 -1.68 20.59
N LEU A 38 -21.71 -2.97 20.29
CA LEU A 38 -22.61 -4.02 20.81
C LEU A 38 -22.57 -4.13 22.34
N ALA A 39 -21.42 -3.84 22.95
CA ALA A 39 -21.25 -3.80 24.40
C ALA A 39 -21.71 -2.48 25.05
N GLY A 40 -22.08 -1.47 24.26
CA GLY A 40 -22.43 -0.13 24.76
C GLY A 40 -21.23 0.70 25.23
N ASP A 41 -20.02 0.33 24.82
CA ASP A 41 -18.78 1.05 25.14
C ASP A 41 -18.42 2.01 23.99
N ASP A 42 -19.06 3.18 24.01
CA ASP A 42 -18.91 4.21 22.98
C ASP A 42 -17.48 4.80 22.93
N ASP A 43 -16.78 4.86 24.06
CA ASP A 43 -15.42 5.40 24.13
C ASP A 43 -14.44 4.45 23.43
N LEU A 44 -14.55 3.15 23.72
CA LEU A 44 -13.74 2.13 23.06
C LEU A 44 -14.06 2.05 21.56
N ALA A 45 -15.33 2.19 21.17
CA ALA A 45 -15.72 2.23 19.77
C ALA A 45 -15.07 3.41 19.04
N ARG A 46 -15.08 4.61 19.64
CA ARG A 46 -14.44 5.81 19.07
C ARG A 46 -12.93 5.66 18.94
N GLU A 47 -12.26 5.09 19.94
CA GLU A 47 -10.82 4.81 19.85
C GLU A 47 -10.54 3.83 18.70
N ALA A 48 -11.28 2.72 18.62
CA ALA A 48 -11.10 1.72 17.58
C ALA A 48 -11.31 2.32 16.17
N LEU A 49 -12.34 3.14 15.97
CA LEU A 49 -12.56 3.85 14.69
C LEU A 49 -11.44 4.85 14.38
N SER A 50 -10.86 5.52 15.40
CA SER A 50 -9.69 6.39 15.19
C SER A 50 -8.50 5.58 14.68
N ARG A 51 -8.21 4.43 15.30
CA ARG A 51 -7.11 3.53 14.89
C ARG A 51 -7.35 2.94 13.50
N GLN A 52 -8.58 2.58 13.17
CA GLN A 52 -8.98 2.13 11.83
C GLN A 52 -8.65 3.21 10.79
N ARG A 53 -9.07 4.46 11.02
CA ARG A 53 -8.79 5.58 10.11
C ARG A 53 -7.29 5.80 9.89
N GLU A 54 -6.49 5.74 10.95
CA GLU A 54 -5.03 5.86 10.83
C GLU A 54 -4.42 4.72 10.00
N ALA A 55 -4.89 3.48 10.22
CA ALA A 55 -4.43 2.31 9.48
C ALA A 55 -4.81 2.40 7.99
N LEU A 56 -6.04 2.80 7.67
CA LEU A 56 -6.50 3.05 6.29
C LEU A 56 -5.70 4.17 5.62
N HIS A 57 -5.41 5.25 6.35
CA HIS A 57 -4.61 6.34 5.82
C HIS A 57 -3.19 5.88 5.44
N ARG A 58 -2.56 5.07 6.32
CA ARG A 58 -1.25 4.46 6.03
C ARG A 58 -1.31 3.52 4.84
N ALA A 59 -2.27 2.61 4.80
CA ALA A 59 -2.48 1.69 3.67
C ALA A 59 -2.61 2.46 2.34
N SER A 60 -3.51 3.43 2.29
CA SER A 60 -3.73 4.25 1.09
C SER A 60 -2.48 5.05 0.66
N SER A 61 -1.67 5.51 1.62
CA SER A 61 -0.41 6.20 1.31
C SER A 61 0.63 5.26 0.70
N LEU A 62 0.76 4.04 1.24
CA LEU A 62 1.69 3.02 0.75
C LEU A 62 1.25 2.48 -0.62
N GLU A 63 -0.05 2.27 -0.83
CA GLU A 63 -0.62 1.88 -2.13
C GLU A 63 -0.29 2.90 -3.22
N ARG A 64 -0.46 4.20 -2.93
CA ARG A 64 -0.09 5.26 -3.87
C ARG A 64 1.40 5.22 -4.22
N GLN A 65 2.27 5.04 -3.23
CA GLN A 65 3.71 4.94 -3.45
C GLN A 65 4.08 3.72 -4.30
N ALA A 66 3.50 2.56 -4.01
CA ALA A 66 3.68 1.34 -4.78
C ALA A 66 3.21 1.52 -6.24
N ALA A 67 2.05 2.15 -6.44
CA ALA A 67 1.52 2.45 -7.77
C ALA A 67 2.44 3.41 -8.55
N THR A 68 2.99 4.45 -7.90
CA THR A 68 3.96 5.36 -8.52
C THR A 68 5.22 4.64 -8.98
N ILE A 69 5.77 3.74 -8.16
CA ILE A 69 6.97 2.96 -8.53
C ILE A 69 6.66 2.04 -9.72
N SER A 70 5.52 1.36 -9.68
CA SER A 70 5.09 0.48 -10.76
C SER A 70 4.91 1.23 -12.09
N ALA A 71 4.27 2.40 -12.06
CA ALA A 71 4.11 3.25 -13.24
C ALA A 71 5.46 3.72 -13.80
N ALA A 72 6.35 4.20 -12.93
CA ALA A 72 7.69 4.64 -13.33
C ALA A 72 8.48 3.49 -13.98
N MET A 73 8.43 2.28 -13.42
CA MET A 73 9.09 1.11 -13.99
C MET A 73 8.54 0.73 -15.37
N ALA A 74 7.22 0.80 -15.56
CA ALA A 74 6.59 0.53 -16.85
C ALA A 74 7.09 1.51 -17.92
N GLU A 75 7.17 2.80 -17.56
CA GLU A 75 7.73 3.84 -18.43
C GLU A 75 9.21 3.59 -18.77
N TYR A 76 10.05 3.32 -17.76
CA TYR A 76 11.46 3.01 -17.97
C TYR A 76 11.68 1.78 -18.85
N THR A 77 10.90 0.72 -18.63
CA THR A 77 11.01 -0.52 -19.41
C THR A 77 10.60 -0.31 -20.86
N SER A 78 9.53 0.46 -21.09
CA SER A 78 9.10 0.86 -22.43
C SER A 78 10.17 1.69 -23.15
N ALA A 79 10.71 2.71 -22.50
CA ALA A 79 11.77 3.56 -23.06
C ALA A 79 13.03 2.75 -23.42
N LEU A 80 13.43 1.80 -22.58
CA LEU A 80 14.55 0.89 -22.86
C LEU A 80 14.29 -0.01 -24.06
N ALA A 81 13.06 -0.52 -24.22
CA ALA A 81 12.70 -1.34 -25.37
C ALA A 81 12.78 -0.55 -26.68
N VAL A 82 12.27 0.69 -26.69
CA VAL A 82 12.37 1.61 -27.84
C VAL A 82 13.82 1.88 -28.19
N LEU A 83 14.65 2.26 -27.20
CA LEU A 83 16.07 2.54 -27.43
C LEU A 83 16.80 1.35 -28.04
N LYS A 84 16.58 0.14 -27.50
CA LYS A 84 17.17 -1.10 -28.02
C LYS A 84 16.71 -1.43 -29.45
N ALA A 85 15.50 -1.05 -29.83
CA ALA A 85 14.98 -1.24 -31.17
C ALA A 85 15.55 -0.23 -32.17
N SER A 86 15.73 1.03 -31.76
CA SER A 86 16.29 2.10 -32.60
C SER A 86 17.80 2.06 -32.77
N SER A 87 18.51 1.24 -32.00
CA SER A 87 19.97 1.06 -32.09
C SER A 87 20.40 -0.24 -32.80
N ARG A 88 19.44 -0.90 -33.47
CA ARG A 88 19.68 -1.96 -34.47
C ARG A 88 19.58 -1.38 -35.87
#